data_AF-A0A9X3HYZ3-F1
#
_entry.id   AF-A0A9X3HYZ3-F1
#
_cell.length_a   1.000
_cell.length_b   1.000
_cell.length_c   1.000
_cell.angle_alpha   90.00
_cell.angle_beta   90.00
_cell.angle_gamma   90.00
#
_symmetry.space_group_name_H-M   'P 1'
#
loop_
_entity.id
_entity.type
_entity.pdbx_description
1 polymer ?
#
loop_
_entity_poly.entity_id
_entity_poly.type
_entity_poly.pdbx_seq_one_letter_code
_entity_poly.pdbx_strand_id
1 'polypeptide(L)'
;MNIETKLALVESSQRIVGIKEGMFVRFYEQSLFGWQQWVSKQDQLPTLKVLRKKVKKLNGREVLYGGLPIESLKQAGIDIGTEAVIELEIIIDFSEWESWRQEQRAQMDDIEEKLPCNPCDDDLLNRRYVRLFLPEAIVNKVMMTIASSSSSDWLLIAVKQAI
;
A
#
# COMPACT_ATOMS: atom_id res chain seq x y z
N MET A 1 1.19 19.45 -7.04
CA MET A 1 0.91 19.91 -5.66
C MET A 1 2.03 19.44 -4.73
N ASN A 2 2.56 20.32 -3.86
CA ASN A 2 3.55 19.93 -2.86
C ASN A 2 2.88 19.17 -1.70
N ILE A 3 3.66 18.65 -0.74
CA ILE A 3 3.10 17.88 0.38
C ILE A 3 2.36 18.75 1.40
N GLU A 4 2.78 19.99 1.63
CA GLU A 4 2.14 20.92 2.58
C GLU A 4 0.70 21.24 2.15
N THR A 5 0.50 21.60 0.88
CA THR A 5 -0.84 21.86 0.33
C THR A 5 -1.71 20.62 0.37
N LYS A 6 -1.15 19.43 0.11
CA LYS A 6 -1.89 18.16 0.20
C LYS A 6 -2.41 17.91 1.62
N LEU A 7 -1.54 18.10 2.62
CA LEU A 7 -1.90 17.90 4.02
C LEU A 7 -2.90 18.96 4.50
N ALA A 8 -2.73 20.23 4.11
CA ALA A 8 -3.66 21.28 4.46
C ALA A 8 -5.08 21.01 3.92
N LEU A 9 -5.20 20.52 2.69
CA LEU A 9 -6.49 20.13 2.11
C LEU A 9 -7.17 19.04 2.95
N VAL A 10 -6.42 17.99 3.29
CA VAL A 10 -6.92 16.87 4.11
C VAL A 10 -7.31 17.35 5.51
N GLU A 11 -6.47 18.13 6.19
CA GLU A 11 -6.70 18.62 7.54
C GLU A 11 -7.89 19.60 7.62
N SER A 12 -8.18 20.30 6.53
CA SER A 12 -9.31 21.25 6.46
C SER A 12 -10.65 20.62 6.09
N SER A 13 -10.67 19.34 5.71
CA SER A 13 -11.87 18.67 5.21
C SER A 13 -12.51 17.74 6.23
N GLN A 14 -13.85 17.70 6.25
CA GLN A 14 -14.63 16.68 6.95
C GLN A 14 -14.96 15.46 6.06
N ARG A 15 -14.42 15.44 4.84
CA ARG A 15 -14.67 14.43 3.82
C ARG A 15 -13.41 13.65 3.51
N ILE A 16 -13.57 12.54 2.79
CA ILE A 16 -12.44 11.78 2.26
C ILE A 16 -11.91 12.51 1.02
N VAL A 17 -10.67 13.00 1.12
CA VAL A 17 -9.96 13.71 0.05
C VAL A 17 -8.91 12.80 -0.57
N GLY A 18 -9.09 12.49 -1.84
CA GLY A 18 -8.13 11.80 -2.69
C GLY A 18 -7.35 12.79 -3.57
N ILE A 19 -6.05 12.62 -3.69
CA ILE A 19 -5.18 13.49 -4.50
C ILE A 19 -4.58 12.67 -5.64
N LYS A 20 -4.75 13.15 -6.88
CA LYS A 20 -4.17 12.51 -8.06
C LYS A 20 -2.66 12.68 -8.10
N GLU A 21 -1.96 11.56 -8.25
CA GLU A 21 -0.51 11.49 -8.39
C GLU A 21 -0.16 10.49 -9.50
N GLY A 22 0.03 11.02 -10.72
CA GLY A 22 0.22 10.19 -11.91
C GLY A 22 -1.02 9.33 -12.18
N MET A 23 -0.84 8.01 -12.15
CA MET A 23 -1.92 7.05 -12.40
C MET A 23 -2.69 6.63 -11.13
N PHE A 24 -2.33 7.18 -9.97
CA PHE A 24 -2.90 6.80 -8.68
C PHE A 24 -3.69 7.96 -8.06
N VAL A 25 -4.67 7.62 -7.24
CA VAL A 25 -5.24 8.52 -6.24
C VAL A 25 -4.65 8.14 -4.90
N ARG A 26 -4.07 9.12 -4.21
CA ARG A 26 -3.48 8.97 -2.89
C ARG A 26 -4.36 9.60 -1.83
N PHE A 27 -4.56 8.86 -0.75
CA PHE A 27 -5.23 9.33 0.45
C PHE A 27 -4.18 9.50 1.53
N TYR A 28 -4.15 10.67 2.14
CA TYR A 28 -3.17 11.04 3.17
C TYR A 28 -3.87 11.19 4.52
N GLU A 29 -3.16 10.86 5.59
CA GLU A 29 -3.55 11.09 7.00
C GLU A 29 -5.05 10.82 7.26
N GLN A 30 -5.83 11.82 7.71
CA GLN A 30 -7.25 11.65 8.05
C GLN A 30 -8.08 11.06 6.91
N SER A 31 -7.80 11.44 5.66
CA SER A 31 -8.51 10.89 4.50
C SER A 31 -8.17 9.42 4.26
N LEU A 32 -6.97 8.96 4.61
CA LEU A 32 -6.64 7.53 4.56
C LEU A 32 -7.46 6.76 5.61
N PHE A 33 -7.54 7.27 6.83
CA PHE A 33 -8.40 6.66 7.85
C PHE A 33 -9.87 6.65 7.42
N GLY A 34 -10.38 7.78 6.92
CA GLY A 34 -11.75 7.86 6.44
C GLY A 34 -12.03 6.87 5.32
N TRP A 35 -11.07 6.66 4.41
CA TRP A 35 -11.16 5.59 3.42
C TRP A 35 -11.31 4.22 4.10
N GLN A 36 -10.42 3.85 5.04
CA GLN A 36 -10.48 2.55 5.73
C GLN A 36 -11.83 2.33 6.42
N GLN A 37 -12.37 3.37 7.07
CA GLN A 37 -13.67 3.32 7.77
C GLN A 37 -14.86 3.23 6.81
N TRP A 38 -14.75 3.85 5.64
CA TRP A 38 -15.81 3.84 4.65
C TRP A 38 -15.85 2.52 3.89
N VAL A 39 -14.70 2.02 3.42
CA VAL A 39 -14.63 0.78 2.64
C VAL A 39 -14.83 -0.48 3.48
N SER A 40 -14.60 -0.44 4.80
CA SER A 40 -14.94 -1.56 5.67
C SER A 40 -16.45 -1.88 5.67
N LYS A 41 -17.28 -0.94 5.18
CA LYS A 41 -18.73 -1.09 5.03
C LYS A 41 -19.16 -1.32 3.58
N GLN A 42 -18.21 -1.44 2.63
CA GLN A 42 -18.48 -1.58 1.20
C GLN A 42 -17.77 -2.80 0.61
N ASP A 43 -18.49 -3.67 -0.08
CA ASP A 43 -17.91 -4.92 -0.61
C ASP A 43 -17.04 -4.73 -1.88
N GLN A 44 -17.14 -3.59 -2.56
CA GLN A 44 -16.53 -3.39 -3.89
C GLN A 44 -15.12 -2.78 -3.85
N LEU A 45 -14.72 -2.17 -2.73
CA LEU A 45 -13.47 -1.41 -2.63
C LEU A 45 -12.55 -2.00 -1.56
N PRO A 46 -11.25 -2.19 -1.85
CA PRO A 46 -10.33 -2.76 -0.89
C PRO A 46 -9.91 -1.72 0.16
N THR A 47 -9.60 -2.24 1.36
CA THR A 47 -8.77 -1.52 2.33
C THR A 47 -7.41 -1.20 1.72
N LEU A 48 -6.85 -0.05 2.07
CA LEU A 48 -5.57 0.38 1.51
C LEU A 48 -4.42 -0.19 2.32
N LYS A 49 -3.32 -0.52 1.64
CA LYS A 49 -2.04 -0.67 2.34
C LYS A 49 -1.65 0.69 2.91
N VAL A 50 -1.48 0.75 4.23
CA VAL A 50 -0.96 1.93 4.93
C VAL A 50 0.56 1.96 4.77
N LEU A 51 1.05 3.08 4.26
CA LEU A 51 2.48 3.35 4.09
C LEU A 51 2.86 4.59 4.89
N ARG A 52 4.11 4.61 5.36
CA ARG A 52 4.69 5.72 6.12
C ARG A 52 5.81 6.35 5.30
N LYS A 53 5.93 7.68 5.34
CA LYS A 53 7.12 8.38 4.86
C LYS A 53 7.52 9.52 5.80
N LYS A 54 8.83 9.66 6.06
CA LYS A 54 9.39 10.86 6.72
C LYS A 54 9.59 11.96 5.69
N VAL A 55 9.02 13.13 5.94
CA VAL A 55 9.06 14.26 5.02
C VAL A 55 10.05 15.30 5.54
N LYS A 56 11.23 15.39 4.91
CA LYS A 56 12.30 16.33 5.31
C LYS A 56 11.83 17.79 5.40
N LYS A 57 11.02 18.23 4.43
CA LYS A 57 10.47 19.60 4.37
C LYS A 57 9.52 19.93 5.52
N LEU A 58 8.94 18.92 6.16
CA LEU A 58 8.05 19.05 7.31
C LEU A 58 8.78 18.74 8.62
N ASN A 59 10.05 19.15 8.75
CA ASN A 59 10.92 18.84 9.90
C ASN A 59 11.00 17.34 10.25
N GLY A 60 10.95 16.49 9.22
CA GLY A 60 10.97 15.04 9.41
C GLY A 60 9.64 14.43 9.86
N ARG A 61 8.53 15.19 9.85
CA ARG A 61 7.17 14.68 10.15
C ARG A 61 6.91 13.42 9.33
N GLU A 62 6.46 12.39 10.04
CA GLU A 62 5.95 11.17 9.44
C GLU A 62 4.53 11.38 8.95
N VAL A 63 4.30 11.00 7.70
CA VAL A 63 3.02 11.10 7.02
C VAL A 63 2.56 9.71 6.62
N LEU A 64 1.35 9.35 7.02
CA LEU A 64 0.68 8.13 6.56
C LEU A 64 -0.02 8.37 5.23
N TYR A 65 0.08 7.41 4.33
CA TYR A 65 -0.56 7.47 3.02
C TYR A 65 -0.88 6.08 2.46
N GLY A 66 -1.90 6.03 1.61
CA GLY A 66 -2.29 4.85 0.85
C GLY A 66 -2.79 5.28 -0.53
N GLY A 67 -3.13 4.34 -1.40
CA GLY A 67 -3.78 4.70 -2.65
C GLY A 67 -4.08 3.56 -3.58
N LEU A 68 -4.92 3.86 -4.57
CA LEU A 68 -5.37 2.93 -5.61
C LEU A 68 -5.12 3.52 -7.00
N PRO A 69 -4.96 2.67 -8.02
CA PRO A 69 -5.01 3.12 -9.40
C PRO A 69 -6.33 3.84 -9.69
N ILE A 70 -6.25 4.89 -10.51
CA ILE A 70 -7.44 5.64 -10.96
C ILE A 70 -8.46 4.70 -11.63
N GLU A 71 -7.98 3.73 -12.41
CA GLU A 71 -8.83 2.76 -13.09
C GLU A 71 -9.65 1.90 -12.13
N SER A 72 -9.04 1.46 -11.02
CA SER A 72 -9.75 0.68 -9.99
C SER A 72 -10.88 1.47 -9.35
N LEU A 73 -10.68 2.78 -9.12
CA LEU A 73 -11.73 3.63 -8.57
C LEU A 73 -12.86 3.87 -9.57
N LYS A 74 -12.54 4.07 -10.85
CA LYS A 74 -13.54 4.19 -11.93
C LYS A 74 -14.37 2.92 -12.08
N GLN A 75 -13.74 1.74 -11.99
CA GLN A 75 -14.43 0.45 -12.05
C GLN A 75 -15.39 0.26 -10.87
N ALA A 76 -15.06 0.82 -9.71
CA ALA A 76 -15.93 0.84 -8.53
C ALA A 76 -16.98 1.97 -8.56
N GLY A 77 -17.11 2.70 -9.67
CA GLY A 77 -18.12 3.75 -9.84
C GLY A 77 -17.82 5.06 -9.10
N ILE A 78 -16.60 5.26 -8.60
CA ILE A 78 -16.20 6.56 -8.02
C ILE A 78 -15.94 7.53 -9.16
N ASP A 79 -16.58 8.71 -9.10
CA ASP A 79 -16.26 9.80 -10.02
C ASP A 79 -14.91 10.41 -9.66
N ILE A 80 -14.00 10.34 -10.61
CA ILE A 80 -12.63 10.83 -10.47
C ILE A 80 -12.49 12.24 -11.04
N GLY A 81 -13.44 12.71 -11.86
CA GLY A 81 -13.40 14.02 -12.51
C GLY A 81 -12.11 14.31 -13.28
N THR A 82 -11.91 15.57 -13.67
CA THR A 82 -10.65 16.06 -14.28
C THR A 82 -9.75 16.79 -13.29
N GLU A 83 -10.26 17.15 -12.11
CA GLU A 83 -9.53 17.92 -11.11
C GLU A 83 -8.41 17.12 -10.45
N ALA A 84 -7.40 17.81 -9.89
CA ALA A 84 -6.29 17.14 -9.20
C ALA A 84 -6.68 16.52 -7.85
N VAL A 85 -7.83 16.92 -7.32
CA VAL A 85 -8.38 16.51 -6.03
C VAL A 85 -9.74 15.87 -6.28
N ILE A 86 -10.07 14.86 -5.49
CA ILE A 86 -11.34 14.13 -5.52
C ILE A 86 -11.86 14.18 -4.09
N GLU A 87 -13.08 14.67 -3.92
CA GLU A 87 -13.74 14.66 -2.62
C GLU A 87 -14.93 13.72 -2.70
N LEU A 88 -14.95 12.70 -1.84
CA LEU A 88 -16.12 11.85 -1.73
C LEU A 88 -17.21 12.58 -0.94
N GLU A 89 -18.45 12.50 -1.38
CA GLU A 89 -19.61 13.16 -0.74
C GLU A 89 -20.03 12.53 0.61
N ILE A 90 -19.11 11.84 1.28
CA ILE A 90 -19.34 11.25 2.58
C ILE A 90 -18.67 12.05 3.69
N ILE A 91 -19.42 12.28 4.76
CA ILE A 91 -18.92 12.89 5.99
C ILE A 91 -18.43 11.77 6.90
N ILE A 92 -17.19 11.88 7.37
CA ILE A 92 -16.57 10.90 8.26
C ILE A 92 -16.35 11.53 9.63
N ASP A 93 -16.62 10.76 10.68
CA ASP A 93 -16.17 11.11 12.02
C ASP A 93 -14.67 10.76 12.17
N PHE A 94 -13.87 11.78 12.45
CA PHE A 94 -12.42 11.66 12.64
C PHE A 94 -12.02 11.60 14.13
N SER A 95 -12.96 11.43 15.05
CA SER A 95 -12.68 11.35 16.49
C SER A 95 -11.64 10.27 16.84
N GLU A 96 -11.68 9.12 16.17
CA GLU A 96 -10.76 7.99 16.40
C GLU A 96 -9.48 8.03 15.55
N TRP A 97 -9.29 9.08 14.73
CA TRP A 97 -8.15 9.23 13.84
C TRP A 97 -6.81 9.09 14.55
N GLU A 98 -6.62 9.79 15.68
CA GLU A 98 -5.32 9.83 16.34
C GLU A 98 -4.96 8.50 17.00
N SER A 99 -5.95 7.81 17.59
CA SER A 99 -5.77 6.45 18.12
C SER A 99 -5.37 5.48 17.01
N TRP A 100 -6.11 5.48 15.90
CA TRP A 100 -5.78 4.64 14.73
C TRP A 100 -4.38 4.94 14.21
N ARG A 101 -4.00 6.21 14.13
CA ARG A 101 -2.67 6.63 13.66
C ARG A 101 -1.55 6.10 14.55
N GLN A 102 -1.75 6.09 15.87
CA GLN A 102 -0.78 5.52 16.81
C GLN A 102 -0.66 4.01 16.67
N GLU A 103 -1.78 3.30 16.50
CA GLU A 103 -1.78 1.85 16.26
C GLU A 103 -1.01 1.48 14.98
N GLN A 104 -1.24 2.22 13.88
CA GLN A 104 -0.52 1.98 12.63
C GLN A 104 0.99 2.18 12.79
N ARG A 105 1.41 3.18 13.58
CA ARG A 105 2.83 3.40 13.86
C ARG A 105 3.44 2.26 14.67
N ALA A 106 2.79 1.86 15.76
CA ALA A 106 3.25 0.76 16.60
C ALA A 106 3.41 -0.54 15.81
N GLN A 107 2.44 -0.87 14.94
CA GLN A 107 2.53 -2.06 14.09
C GLN A 107 3.71 -2.02 13.12
N MET A 108 4.04 -0.85 12.58
CA MET A 108 5.16 -0.68 11.65
C MET A 108 6.51 -0.71 12.38
N ASP A 109 6.59 -0.16 13.59
CA ASP A 109 7.80 -0.18 14.41
C ASP A 109 8.11 -1.60 14.91
N ASP A 110 7.08 -2.38 15.28
CA ASP A 110 7.20 -3.80 15.60
C ASP A 110 7.75 -4.64 14.43
N ILE A 111 7.42 -4.26 13.19
CA ILE A 111 7.93 -4.94 11.98
C ILE A 111 9.39 -4.53 11.72
N GLU A 112 9.76 -3.27 11.97
CA GLU A 112 11.14 -2.80 11.88
C GLU A 112 12.04 -3.43 12.96
N GLU A 113 11.55 -3.64 14.19
CA GLU A 113 12.30 -4.32 15.26
C GLU A 113 12.41 -5.84 15.08
N LYS A 114 11.42 -6.48 14.43
CA LYS A 114 11.45 -7.92 14.13
C LYS A 114 12.30 -8.28 12.91
N LEU A 115 12.81 -7.31 12.17
CA LEU A 115 13.91 -7.53 11.23
C LEU A 115 15.19 -7.64 12.07
N PRO A 116 15.81 -8.83 12.22
CA PRO A 116 17.05 -8.93 12.96
C PRO A 116 18.09 -8.01 12.32
N CYS A 117 18.58 -7.03 13.09
CA CYS A 117 19.80 -6.29 12.79
C CYS A 117 20.98 -7.26 12.73
N ASN A 118 21.16 -7.93 11.60
CA ASN A 118 22.44 -8.55 11.27
C ASN A 118 23.38 -7.43 10.79
N PRO A 119 24.59 -7.25 11.36
CA PRO A 119 25.54 -6.23 10.93
C PRO A 119 26.17 -6.48 9.54
N CYS A 120 25.55 -7.27 8.67
CA CYS A 120 26.16 -7.78 7.44
C CYS A 120 25.20 -7.75 6.25
N ASP A 121 24.55 -6.62 5.93
CA ASP A 121 23.60 -6.57 4.78
C ASP A 121 23.63 -5.26 3.99
N ASP A 122 24.83 -4.68 3.78
CA ASP A 122 25.01 -3.64 2.75
C ASP A 122 24.85 -4.20 1.32
N ASP A 123 24.87 -5.54 1.15
CA ASP A 123 24.74 -6.22 -0.15
C ASP A 123 23.28 -6.58 -0.55
N LEU A 124 22.28 -6.42 0.33
CA LEU A 124 20.89 -6.79 0.01
C LEU A 124 20.09 -5.71 -0.72
N LEU A 125 20.55 -4.46 -0.70
CA LEU A 125 19.90 -3.35 -1.41
C LEU A 125 19.96 -3.48 -2.95
N ASN A 126 20.65 -4.50 -3.47
CA ASN A 126 20.81 -4.76 -4.90
C ASN A 126 20.08 -6.01 -5.41
N ARG A 127 19.14 -6.59 -4.65
CA ARG A 127 18.34 -7.73 -5.15
C ARG A 127 17.29 -7.26 -6.16
N ARG A 128 17.61 -7.40 -7.45
CA ARG A 128 16.65 -7.29 -8.55
C ARG A 128 15.74 -8.52 -8.53
N TYR A 129 14.49 -8.32 -8.15
CA TYR A 129 13.47 -9.35 -8.27
C TYR A 129 12.89 -9.35 -9.68
N VAL A 130 12.82 -10.53 -10.31
CA VAL A 130 12.14 -10.72 -11.59
C VAL A 130 10.87 -11.52 -11.33
N ARG A 131 9.73 -10.98 -11.76
CA ARG A 131 8.48 -11.75 -11.77
C ARG A 131 8.52 -12.72 -12.94
N LEU A 132 8.37 -14.02 -12.64
CA LEU A 132 8.25 -15.08 -13.63
C LEU A 132 6.80 -15.55 -13.66
N PHE A 133 6.23 -15.66 -14.85
CA PHE A 133 4.93 -16.27 -15.07
C PHE A 133 5.16 -17.69 -15.56
N LEU A 134 4.72 -18.67 -14.79
CA LEU A 134 4.84 -20.09 -15.11
C LEU A 134 3.46 -20.67 -15.45
N PRO A 135 3.35 -21.60 -16.41
CA PRO A 135 2.14 -22.35 -16.65
C PRO A 135 1.66 -23.10 -15.41
N GLU A 136 0.34 -23.09 -15.18
CA GLU A 136 -0.30 -23.68 -13.99
C GLU A 136 0.06 -25.15 -13.79
N ALA A 137 0.18 -25.91 -14.88
CA ALA A 137 0.57 -27.33 -14.83
C ALA A 137 1.96 -27.56 -14.20
N ILE A 138 2.90 -26.64 -14.42
CA ILE A 138 4.26 -26.72 -13.85
C ILE A 138 4.20 -26.36 -12.36
N VAL A 139 3.45 -25.32 -12.01
CA VAL A 139 3.28 -24.89 -10.60
C VAL A 139 2.65 -26.01 -9.77
N ASN A 140 1.60 -26.65 -10.26
CA ASN A 140 0.92 -27.74 -9.56
C ASN A 140 1.82 -28.96 -9.34
N LYS A 141 2.61 -29.34 -10.36
CA LYS A 141 3.56 -30.45 -10.27
C LYS A 141 4.68 -30.18 -9.26
N VAL A 142 5.17 -28.94 -9.22
CA VAL A 142 6.18 -28.48 -8.29
C VAL A 142 5.65 -28.43 -6.85
N MET A 143 4.45 -27.89 -6.62
CA MET A 143 3.83 -27.82 -5.30
C MET A 143 3.61 -29.21 -4.67
N MET A 144 3.32 -30.22 -5.49
CA MET A 144 3.23 -31.61 -5.04
C MET A 144 4.60 -32.22 -4.65
N THR A 145 5.72 -31.66 -5.13
CA THR A 145 7.08 -32.18 -4.91
C THR A 145 7.83 -31.43 -3.79
N ILE A 146 7.46 -30.18 -3.51
CA ILE A 146 8.06 -29.33 -2.45
C ILE A 146 7.91 -29.94 -1.04
N ALA A 147 6.99 -30.89 -0.84
CA ALA A 147 6.81 -31.59 0.43
C ALA A 147 8.05 -32.35 0.93
N SER A 148 9.11 -32.53 0.12
CA SER A 148 10.29 -33.33 0.48
C SER A 148 11.66 -32.64 0.38
N SER A 149 11.78 -31.36 0.00
CA SER A 149 13.10 -30.71 0.00
C SER A 149 13.06 -29.18 0.14
N SER A 150 13.92 -28.64 1.00
CA SER A 150 14.07 -27.20 1.31
C SER A 150 14.94 -26.44 0.30
N SER A 151 15.29 -27.05 -0.84
CA SER A 151 16.22 -26.47 -1.81
C SER A 151 15.48 -25.77 -2.96
N SER A 152 16.07 -24.66 -3.45
CA SER A 152 15.60 -23.90 -4.63
C SER A 152 15.76 -24.66 -5.97
N ASP A 153 16.19 -25.93 -5.93
CA ASP A 153 16.35 -26.80 -7.10
C ASP A 153 15.06 -26.96 -7.92
N TRP A 154 13.90 -26.86 -7.28
CA TRP A 154 12.61 -26.93 -7.96
C TRP A 154 12.43 -25.81 -8.99
N LEU A 155 12.94 -24.59 -8.71
CA LEU A 155 12.80 -23.44 -9.59
C LEU A 155 13.61 -23.65 -10.87
N LEU A 156 14.81 -24.24 -10.74
CA LEU A 156 15.68 -24.57 -11.87
C LEU A 156 15.05 -25.65 -12.76
N ILE A 157 14.42 -26.66 -12.15
CA ILE A 157 13.70 -27.71 -12.90
C ILE A 157 12.50 -27.11 -13.64
N ALA A 158 11.72 -26.25 -12.98
CA ALA A 158 10.56 -25.60 -13.59
C ALA A 158 10.95 -24.73 -14.80
N VAL A 159 12.05 -23.98 -14.70
CA VAL A 159 12.56 -23.15 -15.82
C VAL A 159 13.04 -24.01 -16.99
N LYS A 160 13.73 -25.13 -16.73
CA LYS A 160 14.19 -26.05 -17.80
C LYS A 160 13.06 -26.75 -18.53
N GLN A 161 11.93 -27.01 -17.87
CA GLN A 161 10.77 -27.69 -18.46
C GLN A 161 9.80 -26.74 -19.18
N ALA A 162 9.98 -25.43 -19.04
CA ALA A 162 9.14 -24.40 -19.66
C ALA A 162 9.66 -23.92 -21.04
N ILE A 163 10.83 -24.43 -21.49
CA ILE A 163 11.40 -24.24 -22.83
C ILE A 163 11.11 -25.49 -23.65
#